data_AF-A0A2W2MHH2-F1
#
_entry.id   AF-A0A2W2MHH2-F1
#
_cell.length_a   1.000
_cell.length_b   1.000
_cell.length_c   1.000
_cell.angle_alpha   90.00
_cell.angle_beta   90.00
_cell.angle_gamma   90.00
#
_symmetry.space_group_name_H-M   'P 1'
#
loop_
_entity.id
_entity.type
_entity.pdbx_description
1 polymer ?
#
loop_
_entity_poly.entity_id
_entity_poly.type
_entity_poly.pdbx_seq_one_letter_code
_entity_poly.pdbx_strand_id
1 'polypeptide(L)'
;MQNTVAPSVKPSAAQILDTPLPQLLDELHVDIFDSSIPDAEFFGAVVQRKNGELILSMPTERSELEHDTVARYLLAQVFDVDLPKLPAPFVTARADSGDSDADMDEALRRVRDGRSA
;
A
#
# COMPACT_ATOMS: atom_id res chain seq x y z
N MET A 1 -4.54 24.76 15.39
CA MET A 1 -4.98 23.42 15.84
C MET A 1 -3.84 22.47 15.56
N GLN A 2 -3.30 21.81 16.59
CA GLN A 2 -2.09 20.99 16.48
C GLN A 2 -2.47 19.64 15.88
N ASN A 3 -2.02 19.36 14.65
CA ASN A 3 -2.20 18.06 14.00
C ASN A 3 -1.07 17.14 14.46
N THR A 4 -1.23 16.53 15.64
CA THR A 4 -0.28 15.55 16.17
C THR A 4 -0.49 14.24 15.42
N VAL A 5 0.37 13.94 14.44
CA VAL A 5 0.44 12.60 13.85
C VAL A 5 0.93 11.67 14.96
N ALA A 6 0.03 10.86 15.53
CA ALA A 6 0.40 9.85 16.50
C ALA A 6 1.39 8.87 15.82
N PRO A 7 2.40 8.34 16.55
CA PRO A 7 3.25 7.30 15.99
C PRO A 7 2.36 6.12 15.61
N SER A 8 2.30 5.81 14.31
CA SER A 8 1.57 4.66 13.79
C SER A 8 2.15 3.40 14.41
N VAL A 9 1.47 2.89 15.44
CA VAL A 9 1.83 1.62 16.07
C VAL A 9 1.45 0.53 15.08
N LYS A 10 2.42 -0.35 14.76
CA LYS A 10 2.17 -1.54 13.95
C LYS A 10 0.97 -2.31 14.52
N PRO A 11 -0.13 -2.50 13.76
CA PRO A 11 -1.27 -3.27 14.23
C PRO A 11 -0.88 -4.73 14.42
N SER A 12 -1.53 -5.41 15.35
CA SER A 12 -1.44 -6.86 15.51
C SER A 12 -2.26 -7.59 14.44
N ALA A 13 -1.95 -8.88 14.22
CA ALA A 13 -2.73 -9.72 13.31
C ALA A 13 -4.23 -9.79 13.71
N ALA A 14 -4.52 -9.87 15.01
CA ALA A 14 -5.90 -9.86 15.50
C ALA A 14 -6.62 -8.54 15.17
N GLN A 15 -5.94 -7.40 15.32
CA GLN A 15 -6.52 -6.11 14.90
C GLN A 15 -6.78 -6.07 13.39
N ILE A 16 -5.86 -6.59 12.57
CA ILE A 16 -6.08 -6.62 11.12
C ILE A 16 -7.23 -7.55 10.73
N LEU A 17 -7.45 -8.66 11.42
CA LEU A 17 -8.45 -9.67 11.03
C LEU A 17 -9.83 -9.45 11.67
N ASP A 18 -9.88 -8.97 12.91
CA ASP A 18 -11.11 -8.95 13.71
C ASP A 18 -11.75 -7.56 13.75
N THR A 19 -10.99 -6.48 13.53
CA THR A 19 -11.54 -5.11 13.52
C THR A 19 -12.42 -4.90 12.28
N PRO A 20 -13.63 -4.31 12.41
CA PRO A 20 -14.42 -3.91 11.25
C PRO A 20 -13.60 -3.03 10.30
N LEU A 21 -13.62 -3.32 9.00
CA LEU A 21 -12.73 -2.65 8.04
C LEU A 21 -12.82 -1.11 8.07
N PRO A 22 -14.01 -0.47 8.12
CA PRO A 22 -14.07 0.99 8.21
C PRO A 22 -13.31 1.55 9.42
N GLN A 23 -13.44 0.90 10.57
CA GLN A 23 -12.72 1.29 11.79
C GLN A 23 -11.21 1.08 11.63
N LEU A 24 -10.79 -0.03 11.04
CA LEU A 24 -9.37 -0.32 10.80
C LEU A 24 -8.72 0.74 9.90
N LEU A 25 -9.41 1.17 8.84
CA LEU A 25 -8.91 2.20 7.92
C LEU A 25 -8.78 3.56 8.61
N ASP A 26 -9.77 3.94 9.42
CA ASP A 26 -9.75 5.18 10.19
C ASP A 26 -8.58 5.18 11.20
N GLU A 27 -8.38 4.08 11.93
CA GLU A 27 -7.29 3.92 12.91
C GLU A 27 -5.90 3.96 12.27
N LEU A 28 -5.78 3.44 11.05
CA LEU A 28 -4.51 3.40 10.29
C LEU A 28 -4.31 4.62 9.39
N HIS A 29 -5.26 5.55 9.35
CA HIS A 29 -5.27 6.72 8.47
C HIS A 29 -5.06 6.35 6.99
N VAL A 30 -5.84 5.38 6.52
CA VAL A 30 -5.78 4.85 5.14
C VAL A 30 -6.96 5.37 4.35
N ASP A 31 -6.69 6.09 3.26
CA ASP A 31 -7.73 6.51 2.33
C ASP A 31 -7.99 5.42 1.28
N ILE A 32 -9.26 5.15 0.97
CA ILE A 32 -9.68 4.27 -0.12
C ILE A 32 -10.04 5.08 -1.36
N PHE A 33 -9.55 4.63 -2.51
CA PHE A 33 -9.90 5.16 -3.82
C PHE A 33 -10.33 4.06 -4.78
N ASP A 34 -11.36 4.37 -5.55
CA ASP A 34 -11.82 3.56 -6.66
C ASP A 34 -10.75 3.52 -7.77
N SER A 35 -10.33 2.31 -8.12
CA SER A 35 -9.43 2.05 -9.23
C SER A 35 -10.21 1.86 -10.52
N SER A 36 -9.74 2.51 -11.59
CA SER A 36 -10.20 2.30 -12.97
C SER A 36 -9.33 1.33 -13.75
N ILE A 37 -8.40 0.62 -13.09
CA ILE A 37 -7.53 -0.37 -13.74
C ILE A 37 -8.40 -1.52 -14.26
N PRO A 38 -8.41 -1.79 -15.59
CA PRO A 38 -9.32 -2.77 -16.19
C PRO A 38 -8.82 -4.22 -16.10
N ASP A 39 -7.68 -4.46 -15.44
CA ASP A 39 -7.06 -5.77 -15.34
C ASP A 39 -7.90 -6.70 -14.42
N ALA A 40 -8.34 -7.83 -14.96
CA ALA A 40 -9.14 -8.82 -14.24
C ALA A 40 -8.35 -9.51 -13.11
N GLU A 41 -7.01 -9.49 -13.17
CA GLU A 41 -6.13 -10.01 -12.12
C GLU A 41 -5.73 -8.95 -11.09
N PHE A 42 -6.16 -7.70 -11.28
CA PHE A 42 -5.98 -6.63 -10.30
C PHE A 42 -7.09 -6.67 -9.26
N PHE A 43 -6.69 -6.86 -8.00
CA PHE A 43 -7.59 -6.89 -6.85
C PHE A 43 -7.39 -5.71 -5.89
N GLY A 44 -6.25 -5.02 -5.98
CA GLY A 44 -5.98 -3.83 -5.21
C GLY A 44 -4.49 -3.54 -5.09
N ALA A 45 -4.17 -2.33 -4.66
CA ALA A 45 -2.82 -1.92 -4.32
C ALA A 45 -2.84 -0.99 -3.12
N VAL A 46 -1.83 -1.10 -2.26
CA VAL A 46 -1.58 -0.13 -1.20
C VAL A 46 -0.26 0.57 -1.47
N VAL A 47 -0.26 1.89 -1.35
CA VAL A 47 0.90 2.74 -1.60
C VAL A 47 1.14 3.62 -0.39
N GLN A 48 2.36 3.59 0.13
CA GLN A 48 2.82 4.57 1.09
C GLN A 48 3.44 5.75 0.35
N ARG A 49 2.85 6.93 0.48
CA ARG A 49 3.38 8.17 -0.06
C ARG A 49 4.61 8.63 0.73
N LYS A 50 5.40 9.54 0.13
CA LYS A 50 6.59 10.12 0.79
C LYS A 50 6.29 10.86 2.10
N ASN A 51 5.06 11.37 2.27
CA ASN A 51 4.60 12.03 3.48
C ASN A 51 4.10 11.04 4.56
N GLY A 52 4.15 9.73 4.30
CA GLY A 52 3.72 8.68 5.21
C GLY A 52 2.25 8.29 5.09
N GLU A 53 1.44 8.99 4.29
CA GLU A 53 0.04 8.63 4.03
C GLU A 53 -0.06 7.29 3.31
N LEU A 54 -1.06 6.50 3.69
CA LEU A 54 -1.38 5.24 3.05
C LEU A 54 -2.62 5.41 2.17
N ILE A 55 -2.50 4.93 0.94
CA ILE A 55 -3.60 4.91 -0.02
C ILE A 55 -3.84 3.50 -0.47
N LEU A 56 -5.10 3.09 -0.36
CA LEU A 56 -5.58 1.81 -0.83
C LEU A 56 -6.43 2.05 -2.08
N SER A 57 -5.99 1.51 -3.22
CA SER A 57 -6.70 1.60 -4.48
C SER A 57 -7.32 0.24 -4.80
N MET A 58 -8.65 0.20 -4.98
CA MET A 58 -9.38 -1.06 -5.21
C MET A 58 -10.42 -0.92 -6.32
N PRO A 59 -10.66 -1.97 -7.13
CA PRO A 59 -11.67 -1.96 -8.18
C PRO A 59 -13.09 -1.92 -7.61
N THR A 60 -13.99 -1.19 -8.27
CA THR A 60 -15.37 -0.95 -7.82
C THR A 60 -16.35 -2.12 -8.03
N GLU A 61 -16.09 -2.98 -9.02
CA GLU A 61 -17.00 -4.06 -9.41
C GLU A 61 -16.72 -5.39 -8.70
N ARG A 62 -16.07 -5.36 -7.53
CA ARG A 62 -15.80 -6.57 -6.72
C ARG A 62 -16.76 -6.69 -5.56
N SER A 63 -16.93 -7.91 -5.06
CA SER A 63 -17.77 -8.15 -3.88
C SER A 63 -17.17 -7.50 -2.63
N GLU A 64 -18.02 -7.13 -1.67
CA GLU A 64 -17.57 -6.56 -0.39
C GLU A 64 -16.58 -7.49 0.34
N LEU A 65 -16.76 -8.80 0.22
CA LEU A 65 -15.89 -9.80 0.86
C LEU A 65 -14.51 -9.86 0.20
N GLU A 66 -14.43 -9.79 -1.13
CA GLU A 66 -13.14 -9.70 -1.83
C GLU A 66 -12.42 -8.41 -1.45
N HIS A 67 -13.14 -7.30 -1.43
CA HIS A 67 -12.61 -5.98 -1.07
C HIS A 67 -12.06 -5.97 0.37
N ASP A 68 -12.84 -6.50 1.33
CA ASP A 68 -12.43 -6.60 2.73
C ASP A 68 -11.21 -7.51 2.92
N THR A 69 -11.22 -8.67 2.28
CA THR A 69 -10.09 -9.61 2.34
C THR A 69 -8.84 -8.96 1.79
N VAL A 70 -8.88 -8.42 0.57
CA VAL A 70 -7.70 -7.86 -0.10
C VAL A 70 -7.15 -6.65 0.66
N ALA A 71 -8.03 -5.78 1.17
CA ALA A 71 -7.62 -4.65 2.00
C ALA A 71 -6.79 -5.09 3.21
N ARG A 72 -7.26 -6.09 3.97
CA ARG A 72 -6.56 -6.59 5.17
C ARG A 72 -5.18 -7.15 4.85
N TYR A 73 -5.07 -7.91 3.76
CA TYR A 73 -3.80 -8.50 3.35
C TYR A 73 -2.79 -7.47 2.82
N LEU A 74 -3.26 -6.45 2.10
CA LEU A 74 -2.42 -5.34 1.66
C LEU A 74 -1.93 -4.51 2.86
N LEU A 75 -2.81 -4.22 3.83
CA LEU A 75 -2.43 -3.53 5.06
C LEU A 75 -1.40 -4.34 5.87
N ALA A 76 -1.61 -5.65 6.02
CA ALA A 76 -0.66 -6.52 6.68
C ALA A 76 0.72 -6.48 6.03
N GLN A 77 0.79 -6.47 4.69
CA GLN A 77 2.06 -6.35 3.97
C GLN A 77 2.78 -5.02 4.22
N VAL A 78 2.05 -3.90 4.29
CA VAL A 78 2.64 -2.57 4.58
C VAL A 78 3.24 -2.53 5.97
N PHE A 79 2.49 -3.01 6.96
CA PHE A 79 2.88 -3.01 8.36
C PHE A 79 3.75 -4.20 8.76
N ASP A 80 4.11 -5.07 7.81
CA ASP A 80 4.94 -6.27 8.03
C ASP A 80 4.31 -7.24 9.07
N VAL A 81 2.98 -7.36 9.05
CA VAL A 81 2.23 -8.24 9.95
C VAL A 81 2.06 -9.60 9.29
N ASP A 82 2.51 -10.65 9.97
CA ASP A 82 2.34 -12.01 9.49
C ASP A 82 0.87 -12.44 9.60
N LEU A 83 0.33 -12.91 8.49
CA LEU A 83 -1.04 -13.44 8.37
C LEU A 83 -1.00 -14.83 7.73
N PRO A 84 -2.04 -15.67 7.93
CA PRO A 84 -2.20 -16.89 7.16
C PRO A 84 -2.06 -16.61 5.67
N LYS A 85 -1.47 -17.52 4.88
CA LYS A 85 -1.31 -17.27 3.44
C LYS A 85 -2.68 -17.20 2.75
N LEU A 86 -2.81 -16.30 1.78
CA LEU A 86 -3.94 -16.30 0.87
C LEU A 86 -4.04 -17.64 0.13
N PRO A 87 -5.26 -18.16 -0.10
CA PRO A 87 -5.45 -19.32 -0.95
C PRO A 87 -5.08 -18.96 -2.39
N ALA A 88 -4.54 -19.94 -3.13
CA ALA A 88 -4.34 -19.78 -4.56
C ALA A 88 -5.68 -19.46 -5.26
N PRO A 89 -5.68 -18.59 -6.30
CA PRO A 89 -4.52 -18.01 -6.98
C PRO A 89 -4.03 -16.66 -6.40
N PHE A 90 -4.57 -16.21 -5.27
CA PHE A 90 -4.27 -14.86 -4.76
C PHE A 90 -2.86 -14.74 -4.19
N VAL A 91 -2.17 -13.66 -4.56
CA VAL A 91 -0.82 -13.32 -4.10
C VAL A 91 -0.74 -11.82 -3.84
N THR A 92 -0.06 -11.42 -2.77
CA THR A 92 0.37 -10.04 -2.56
C THR A 92 1.87 -9.94 -2.75
N ALA A 93 2.34 -8.89 -3.42
CA ALA A 93 3.75 -8.64 -3.66
C ALA A 93 4.08 -7.20 -3.26
N ARG A 94 5.18 -7.02 -2.52
CA ARG A 94 5.69 -5.70 -2.23
C ARG A 94 6.44 -5.24 -3.47
N ALA A 95 5.99 -4.15 -4.09
CA ALA A 95 6.79 -3.49 -5.11
C ALA A 95 7.98 -2.87 -4.38
N ASP A 96 9.15 -3.49 -4.50
CA ASP A 96 10.38 -2.89 -4.03
C ASP A 96 10.59 -1.62 -4.85
N SER A 97 10.31 -0.46 -4.27
CA SER A 97 10.59 0.84 -4.86
C SER A 97 12.10 1.13 -4.98
N GLY A 98 12.94 0.09 -4.95
CA GLY A 98 14.40 0.12 -4.88
C GLY A 98 15.11 0.11 -6.23
N ASP A 99 14.43 -0.16 -7.33
CA ASP A 99 15.01 -0.07 -8.68
C ASP A 99 14.84 1.32 -9.31
N SER A 100 14.74 2.37 -8.49
CA SER A 100 15.28 3.66 -8.94
C SER A 100 16.80 3.49 -8.99
N ASP A 101 17.26 2.97 -10.14
CA ASP A 101 18.67 2.81 -10.49
C ASP A 101 19.42 4.07 -10.01
N ALA A 102 20.26 3.93 -8.98
CA ALA A 102 21.06 5.04 -8.47
C ALA A 102 21.91 5.67 -9.60
N ASP A 103 22.19 4.88 -10.63
CA ASP A 103 22.85 5.26 -11.87
C ASP A 103 22.02 6.25 -12.71
N MET A 104 20.69 6.14 -12.73
CA MET A 104 19.80 7.08 -13.43
C MET A 104 19.74 8.43 -12.73
N ASP A 105 19.66 8.45 -11.39
CA ASP A 105 19.67 9.70 -10.62
C ASP A 105 21.02 10.43 -10.74
N GLU A 106 22.14 9.70 -10.74
CA GLU A 106 23.47 10.24 -10.98
C GLU A 106 23.65 10.71 -12.44
N ALA A 107 23.11 9.99 -13.42
CA ALA A 107 23.12 10.41 -14.83
C ALA A 107 22.35 11.71 -15.04
N LEU A 108 21.16 11.85 -14.46
CA LEU A 108 20.36 13.07 -14.51
C LEU A 108 21.04 14.24 -13.81
N ARG A 109 21.75 13.98 -12.70
CA ARG A 109 22.57 14.98 -12.01
C ARG A 109 23.73 15.47 -12.88
N ARG A 110 24.45 14.57 -13.56
CA ARG A 110 25.55 14.93 -14.48
C ARG A 110 25.09 15.75 -15.68
N VAL A 111 23.93 15.41 -16.24
CA VAL A 111 23.29 16.19 -17.33
C VAL A 111 22.92 17.59 -16.83
N ARG A 112 22.38 17.71 -15.61
CA ARG A 112 22.03 19.00 -15.00
C ARG A 112 23.26 19.86 -14.67
N ASP A 113 24.35 19.22 -14.25
CA ASP A 113 25.61 19.90 -13.90
C ASP A 113 26.50 20.17 -15.14
N GLY A 114 26.02 19.88 -16.35
CA GLY A 114 26.70 20.22 -17.60
C GLY A 114 28.01 19.46 -17.85
N ARG A 115 28.23 18.34 -17.16
CA ARG A 115 29.39 17.47 -17.37
C ARG A 115 28.98 16.28 -18.24
N SER A 116 29.05 16.48 -19.54
CA SER A 116 29.13 15.35 -20.49
C SER A 116 30.59 14.90 -20.58
N ALA A 117 30.82 13.58 -20.50
CA ALA A 117 32.05 12.95 -20.99
C ALA A 117 32.11 13.01 -22.52
#